data_AF-G4YW10-F1
#
_entry.id   AF-G4YW10-F1
#
_cell.length_a   1.000
_cell.length_b   1.000
_cell.length_c   1.000
_cell.angle_alpha   90.00
_cell.angle_beta   90.00
_cell.angle_gamma   90.00
#
_symmetry.space_group_name_H-M   'P 1'
#
loop_
_entity.id
_entity.type
_entity.pdbx_description
1 polymer ?
#
loop_
_entity_poly.entity_id
_entity_poly.type
_entity_poly.pdbx_seq_one_letter_code
_entity_poly.pdbx_strand_id
1 'polypeptide(L)'
;MAHVMGPPAADVHLPPSGPAPRGREHSSGGRRHSTGSNNRITYAKTWAEDVQNYHAAKSVLPWLPEQQKPVKHVTRYEKSREEREYDVVLGRFRDEDKEQGYQQREGLDVKRSLEKGRAKQLRTIQRFHMITNAPMYPGAKDPTDKQPVPHPYRKKSAAEYNIVTNIPYNGTSGAPPSTTASPSRRPYREFNILTNKYHDRHDDRFEQEAVQAKRIAAQKYFKTRTFDPVRITYVDEEREKEFLVRRHEEQQVHGKDRVLMLPPREQFSEGRLYNILNQRVINSAKLATMNEKDQRVLNKIKKTAYETKMREVGENQQARETDLCLNRYAHERHIESHVHGYDVLSNQPYVGRDAKPIVYPRTHAQLSAWQTIESGLLVRDRIAPKSSPSAAAVAAARPPSNPDSRLVGARDDAQTGERKPNILIVDQTPGTAQSWKLPEGARSAVRTGGF
;
A
#
# COMPACT_ATOMS: atom_id res chain seq x y z
N MET A 1 -66.09 -23.40 -19.59
CA MET A 1 -65.82 -22.38 -20.62
C MET A 1 -65.24 -21.15 -19.94
N ALA A 2 -63.93 -20.94 -20.07
CA ALA A 2 -63.21 -19.67 -19.99
C ALA A 2 -61.71 -19.99 -20.15
N HIS A 3 -61.20 -19.89 -21.38
CA HIS A 3 -59.77 -19.99 -21.68
C HIS A 3 -59.12 -18.63 -21.40
N VAL A 4 -58.06 -18.61 -20.60
CA VAL A 4 -57.17 -17.45 -20.48
C VAL A 4 -55.81 -17.86 -21.02
N MET A 5 -55.41 -17.16 -22.09
CA MET A 5 -54.16 -17.35 -22.81
C MET A 5 -52.96 -16.77 -22.05
N GLY A 6 -51.85 -17.50 -22.05
CA GLY A 6 -50.56 -17.02 -21.58
C GLY A 6 -49.81 -16.23 -22.67
N PRO A 7 -48.89 -15.32 -22.28
CA PRO A 7 -48.11 -14.51 -23.21
C PRO A 7 -46.96 -15.29 -23.89
N PRO A 8 -46.52 -14.85 -25.09
CA PRO A 8 -45.56 -15.57 -25.94
C PRO A 8 -44.10 -15.42 -25.46
N ALA A 9 -43.33 -16.47 -25.76
CA ALA A 9 -41.90 -16.59 -25.48
C ALA A 9 -41.06 -15.59 -26.29
N ALA A 10 -40.04 -15.02 -25.64
CA ALA A 10 -39.07 -14.13 -26.25
C ALA A 10 -37.96 -14.93 -26.94
N ASP A 11 -37.66 -14.51 -28.17
CA ASP A 11 -36.59 -15.01 -29.03
C ASP A 11 -35.21 -14.86 -28.39
N VAL A 12 -34.47 -15.97 -28.34
CA VAL A 12 -33.07 -16.03 -27.91
C VAL A 12 -32.18 -15.73 -29.11
N HIS A 13 -31.74 -14.49 -29.23
CA HIS A 13 -30.65 -14.13 -30.15
C HIS A 13 -29.31 -14.63 -29.60
N LEU A 14 -28.75 -15.65 -30.27
CA LEU A 14 -27.37 -16.10 -30.09
C LEU A 14 -26.39 -15.10 -30.73
N PRO A 15 -25.24 -14.79 -30.10
CA PRO A 15 -24.19 -13.98 -30.72
C PRO A 15 -23.39 -14.78 -31.77
N PRO A 16 -22.85 -14.12 -32.81
CA PRO A 16 -22.09 -14.77 -33.87
C PRO A 16 -20.73 -15.30 -33.37
N SER A 17 -20.42 -16.51 -33.81
CA SER A 17 -19.16 -17.22 -33.62
C SER A 17 -17.97 -16.44 -34.18
N GLY A 18 -16.97 -16.19 -33.33
CA GLY A 18 -15.66 -15.71 -33.76
C GLY A 18 -14.88 -16.78 -34.54
N PRO A 19 -13.92 -16.37 -35.38
CA PRO A 19 -13.13 -17.32 -36.17
C PRO A 19 -12.14 -18.11 -35.31
N ALA A 20 -12.10 -19.42 -35.56
CA ALA A 20 -11.22 -20.41 -34.95
C ALA A 20 -9.72 -20.17 -35.26
N PRO A 21 -8.79 -20.66 -34.40
CA PRO A 21 -7.36 -20.49 -34.58
C PRO A 21 -6.83 -21.34 -35.74
N ARG A 22 -6.02 -20.72 -36.61
CA ARG A 22 -5.34 -21.42 -37.71
C ARG A 22 -4.14 -22.22 -37.19
N GLY A 23 -4.04 -23.42 -37.74
CA GLY A 23 -3.10 -24.46 -37.39
C GLY A 23 -1.64 -24.10 -37.60
N ARG A 24 -0.83 -24.72 -36.76
CA ARG A 24 0.62 -24.72 -36.74
C ARG A 24 1.10 -25.68 -37.83
N GLU A 25 1.48 -25.15 -38.98
CA GLU A 25 2.17 -25.94 -40.02
C GLU A 25 3.69 -25.87 -39.80
N HIS A 26 4.28 -27.06 -39.66
CA HIS A 26 5.71 -27.29 -39.72
C HIS A 26 6.16 -27.11 -41.17
N SER A 27 6.94 -26.06 -41.45
CA SER A 27 7.70 -25.93 -42.70
C SER A 27 9.18 -25.87 -42.39
N SER A 28 9.86 -26.97 -42.72
CA SER A 28 11.30 -27.10 -42.85
C SER A 28 11.78 -26.30 -44.07
N GLY A 29 12.39 -25.14 -43.84
CA GLY A 29 13.03 -24.33 -44.86
C GLY A 29 14.39 -23.84 -44.38
N GLY A 30 15.45 -24.35 -44.97
CA GLY A 30 16.83 -24.15 -44.54
C GLY A 30 17.26 -22.69 -44.46
N ARG A 31 17.95 -22.35 -43.37
CA ARG A 31 18.79 -21.15 -43.26
C ARG A 31 19.90 -21.24 -44.30
N ARG A 32 19.74 -20.53 -45.43
CA ARG A 32 20.88 -20.00 -46.16
C ARG A 32 21.19 -18.63 -45.58
N HIS A 33 22.34 -18.51 -44.94
CA HIS A 33 22.92 -17.23 -44.59
C HIS A 33 23.18 -16.45 -45.89
N SER A 34 22.32 -15.49 -46.18
CA SER A 34 22.61 -14.46 -47.18
C SER A 34 23.60 -13.49 -46.55
N THR A 35 24.89 -13.74 -46.76
CA THR A 35 25.93 -12.71 -46.67
C THR A 35 25.87 -11.87 -47.93
N GLY A 36 24.87 -11.00 -48.03
CA GLY A 36 24.69 -10.04 -49.12
C GLY A 36 25.24 -8.68 -48.72
N SER A 37 26.56 -8.54 -48.65
CA SER A 37 27.24 -7.24 -48.64
C SER A 37 27.08 -6.59 -50.02
N ASN A 38 25.96 -5.88 -50.22
CA ASN A 38 25.76 -5.02 -51.40
C ASN A 38 25.70 -3.54 -50.98
N ASN A 39 26.76 -3.05 -50.35
CA ASN A 39 27.10 -1.62 -50.37
C ASN A 39 28.12 -1.36 -51.49
N ARG A 40 27.79 -1.80 -52.71
CA ARG A 40 28.53 -1.37 -53.90
C ARG A 40 27.86 -0.10 -54.38
N ILE A 41 28.41 1.05 -54.00
CA ILE A 41 28.00 2.35 -54.53
C ILE A 41 28.31 2.30 -56.03
N THR A 42 27.30 2.00 -56.85
CA THR A 42 27.41 2.09 -58.31
C THR A 42 27.23 3.55 -58.66
N TYR A 43 28.34 4.27 -58.81
CA TYR A 43 28.34 5.60 -59.39
C TYR A 43 27.74 5.54 -60.80
N ALA A 44 26.89 6.50 -61.13
CA ALA A 44 26.36 6.63 -62.48
C ALA A 44 27.50 6.87 -63.49
N LYS A 45 27.24 6.59 -64.79
CA LYS A 45 28.26 6.73 -65.84
C LYS A 45 28.75 8.17 -66.00
N THR A 46 27.97 9.15 -65.55
CA THR A 46 28.32 10.56 -65.57
C THR A 46 28.03 11.21 -64.22
N TRP A 47 28.87 12.18 -63.84
CA TRP A 47 28.69 12.94 -62.59
C TRP A 47 27.34 13.67 -62.52
N ALA A 48 26.83 14.12 -63.67
CA ALA A 48 25.53 14.78 -63.75
C ALA A 48 24.37 13.83 -63.37
N GLU A 49 24.39 12.58 -63.83
CA GLU A 49 23.42 11.56 -63.41
C GLU A 49 23.54 11.23 -61.92
N ASP A 50 24.77 11.22 -61.38
CA ASP A 50 25.00 10.90 -59.97
C ASP A 50 24.46 11.99 -59.04
N VAL A 51 24.60 13.25 -59.43
CA VAL A 51 24.00 14.41 -58.75
C VAL A 51 22.47 14.37 -58.85
N GLN A 52 21.91 14.03 -60.02
CA GLN A 52 20.45 13.87 -60.17
C GLN A 52 19.91 12.72 -59.32
N ASN A 53 20.60 11.58 -59.27
CA ASN A 53 20.26 10.44 -58.42
C ASN A 53 20.35 10.79 -56.94
N TYR A 54 21.35 11.58 -56.54
CA TYR A 54 21.48 12.07 -55.16
C TYR A 54 20.32 12.99 -54.77
N HIS A 55 19.92 13.91 -55.66
CA HIS A 55 18.77 14.78 -55.43
C HIS A 55 17.45 14.00 -55.39
N ALA A 56 17.27 13.02 -56.28
CA ALA A 56 16.11 12.13 -56.29
C ALA A 56 16.03 11.24 -55.04
N ALA A 57 17.17 10.71 -54.57
CA ALA A 57 17.23 9.91 -53.35
C ALA A 57 16.93 10.74 -52.09
N LYS A 58 17.28 12.03 -52.08
CA LYS A 58 16.96 12.93 -50.97
C LYS A 58 15.55 13.50 -51.00
N SER A 59 14.90 13.55 -52.16
CA SER A 59 13.52 14.01 -52.28
C SER A 59 12.49 12.95 -51.90
N VAL A 60 12.87 11.66 -51.97
CA VAL A 60 12.02 10.55 -51.54
C VAL A 60 12.26 10.27 -50.05
N LEU A 61 11.26 10.59 -49.21
CA LEU A 61 11.28 10.21 -47.80
C LEU A 61 11.36 8.68 -47.67
N PRO A 62 12.22 8.12 -46.80
CA PRO A 62 12.40 6.67 -46.68
C PRO A 62 11.19 5.94 -46.05
N TRP A 63 10.16 6.68 -45.63
CA TRP A 63 8.90 6.12 -45.14
C TRP A 63 7.72 6.69 -45.92
N LEU A 64 6.74 5.83 -46.22
CA LEU A 64 5.48 6.25 -46.82
C LEU A 64 4.64 7.01 -45.77
N PRO A 65 4.01 8.14 -46.11
CA PRO A 65 3.18 8.91 -45.18
C PRO A 65 2.07 8.06 -44.53
N GLU A 66 1.54 7.07 -45.25
CA GLU A 66 0.50 6.15 -44.77
C GLU A 66 0.99 5.13 -43.74
N GLN A 67 2.30 4.88 -43.65
CA GLN A 67 2.88 3.94 -42.69
C GLN A 67 3.11 4.59 -41.32
N GLN A 68 3.08 5.92 -41.23
CA GLN A 68 3.31 6.63 -39.98
C GLN A 68 1.97 6.92 -39.29
N LYS A 69 1.62 6.08 -38.30
CA LYS A 69 0.49 6.38 -37.42
C LYS A 69 0.79 7.69 -36.68
N PRO A 70 -0.08 8.72 -36.78
CA PRO A 70 0.13 9.96 -36.07
C PRO A 70 0.23 9.68 -34.57
N VAL A 71 1.30 10.17 -33.94
CA VAL A 71 1.52 10.00 -32.51
C VAL A 71 0.48 10.85 -31.78
N LYS A 72 -0.53 10.19 -31.20
CA LYS A 72 -1.51 10.88 -30.36
C LYS A 72 -0.79 11.39 -29.10
N HIS A 73 -0.75 12.70 -28.93
CA HIS A 73 -0.28 13.31 -27.69
C HIS A 73 -1.32 13.03 -26.60
N VAL A 74 -1.03 12.05 -25.75
CA VAL A 74 -1.86 11.72 -24.59
C VAL A 74 -1.60 12.72 -23.49
N THR A 75 -2.65 13.41 -23.06
CA THR A 75 -2.56 14.37 -21.96
C THR A 75 -2.53 13.66 -20.61
N ARG A 76 -1.95 14.29 -19.58
CA ARG A 76 -2.00 13.78 -18.19
C ARG A 76 -3.43 13.54 -17.72
N TYR A 77 -4.39 14.33 -18.22
CA TYR A 77 -5.80 14.17 -17.91
C TYR A 77 -6.38 12.85 -18.44
N GLU A 78 -6.07 12.46 -19.68
CA GLU A 78 -6.48 11.17 -20.25
C GLU A 78 -5.84 10.00 -19.50
N LYS A 79 -4.53 10.06 -19.21
CA LYS A 79 -3.86 9.04 -18.38
C LYS A 79 -4.50 8.91 -17.00
N SER A 80 -4.81 10.03 -16.33
CA SER A 80 -5.44 10.00 -15.01
C SER A 80 -6.86 9.43 -15.01
N ARG A 81 -7.52 9.33 -16.18
CA ARG A 81 -8.81 8.65 -16.33
C ARG A 81 -8.62 7.19 -16.65
N GLU A 82 -7.60 6.80 -17.42
CA GLU A 82 -7.23 5.39 -17.66
C GLU A 82 -6.76 4.71 -16.37
N GLU A 83 -5.99 5.41 -15.53
CA GLU A 83 -5.49 4.94 -14.24
C GLU A 83 -6.59 4.77 -13.17
N ARG A 84 -7.84 5.22 -13.42
CA ARG A 84 -8.94 5.03 -12.48
C ARG A 84 -9.35 3.56 -12.46
N GLU A 85 -9.18 2.93 -11.30
CA GLU A 85 -9.59 1.54 -11.08
C GLU A 85 -11.12 1.35 -11.14
N TYR A 86 -11.89 2.36 -10.75
CA TYR A 86 -13.34 2.30 -10.66
C TYR A 86 -14.00 3.30 -11.63
N ASP A 87 -14.90 2.80 -12.46
CA ASP A 87 -15.69 3.61 -13.38
C ASP A 87 -16.99 4.05 -12.71
N VAL A 88 -17.05 5.32 -12.32
CA VAL A 88 -18.20 5.91 -11.61
C VAL A 88 -19.46 5.94 -12.48
N VAL A 89 -19.33 6.00 -13.81
CA VAL A 89 -20.48 6.10 -14.72
C VAL A 89 -21.14 4.72 -14.87
N LEU A 90 -20.32 3.68 -15.04
CA LEU A 90 -20.82 2.31 -15.16
C LEU A 90 -21.08 1.66 -13.80
N GLY A 91 -20.54 2.24 -12.71
CA GLY A 91 -20.64 1.69 -11.36
C GLY A 91 -19.92 0.34 -11.22
N ARG A 92 -18.82 0.14 -11.96
CA ARG A 92 -18.07 -1.12 -12.03
C ARG A 92 -16.57 -0.88 -11.99
N PHE A 93 -15.82 -1.85 -11.50
CA PHE A 93 -14.37 -1.84 -11.67
C PHE A 93 -14.02 -2.07 -13.14
N ARG A 94 -12.98 -1.38 -13.63
CA ARG A 94 -12.48 -1.59 -15.01
C ARG A 94 -11.67 -2.85 -15.15
N ASP A 95 -11.08 -3.30 -14.04
CA ASP A 95 -10.39 -4.57 -13.93
C ASP A 95 -11.43 -5.69 -13.78
N GLU A 96 -11.51 -6.55 -14.79
CA GLU A 96 -12.52 -7.61 -14.87
C GLU A 96 -12.37 -8.62 -13.73
N ASP A 97 -11.14 -8.91 -13.29
CA ASP A 97 -10.89 -9.88 -12.22
C ASP A 97 -11.36 -9.34 -10.86
N LYS A 98 -11.13 -8.04 -10.61
CA LYS A 98 -11.64 -7.36 -9.41
C LYS A 98 -13.17 -7.28 -9.42
N GLU A 99 -13.77 -6.95 -10.56
CA GLU A 99 -15.23 -6.87 -10.70
C GLU A 99 -15.88 -8.25 -10.52
N GLN A 100 -15.35 -9.30 -11.14
CA GLN A 100 -15.83 -10.67 -10.94
C GLN A 100 -15.70 -11.10 -9.48
N GLY A 101 -14.57 -10.79 -8.83
CA GLY A 101 -14.39 -11.07 -7.40
C GLY A 101 -15.40 -10.34 -6.52
N TYR A 102 -15.73 -9.08 -6.86
CA TYR A 102 -16.73 -8.29 -6.15
C TYR A 102 -18.14 -8.86 -6.34
N GLN A 103 -18.53 -9.16 -7.58
CA GLN A 103 -19.84 -9.75 -7.92
C GLN A 103 -20.04 -11.13 -7.29
N GLN A 104 -19.00 -11.95 -7.22
CA GLN A 104 -19.06 -13.25 -6.53
C GLN A 104 -19.32 -13.07 -5.04
N ARG A 105 -18.65 -12.13 -4.38
CA ARG A 105 -18.86 -11.83 -2.95
C ARG A 105 -20.27 -11.32 -2.70
N GLU A 106 -20.73 -10.36 -3.49
CA GLU A 106 -22.09 -9.83 -3.39
C GLU A 106 -23.13 -10.94 -3.61
N GLY A 107 -22.93 -11.79 -4.61
CA GLY A 107 -23.81 -12.94 -4.87
C GLY A 107 -23.85 -13.94 -3.70
N LEU A 108 -22.72 -14.18 -3.03
CA LEU A 108 -22.67 -15.02 -1.83
C LEU A 108 -23.39 -14.37 -0.64
N ASP A 109 -23.24 -13.06 -0.44
CA ASP A 109 -23.89 -12.33 0.65
C ASP A 109 -25.41 -12.24 0.45
N VAL A 110 -25.88 -12.04 -0.78
CA VAL A 110 -27.31 -12.10 -1.13
C VAL A 110 -27.88 -13.48 -0.85
N LYS A 111 -27.18 -14.56 -1.27
CA LYS A 111 -27.60 -15.94 -0.98
C LYS A 111 -27.68 -16.19 0.53
N ARG A 112 -26.64 -15.80 1.29
CA ARG A 112 -26.62 -15.93 2.75
C ARG A 112 -27.75 -15.16 3.43
N SER A 113 -28.03 -13.95 2.96
CA SER A 113 -29.13 -13.12 3.47
C SER A 113 -30.50 -13.76 3.21
N LEU A 114 -30.72 -14.30 2.00
CA LEU A 114 -31.92 -15.05 1.64
C LEU A 114 -32.08 -16.31 2.49
N GLU A 115 -31.02 -17.09 2.70
CA GLU A 115 -31.02 -18.27 3.56
C GLU A 115 -31.38 -17.92 5.01
N LYS A 116 -30.78 -16.85 5.55
CA LYS A 116 -31.10 -16.34 6.89
C LYS A 116 -32.56 -15.89 6.99
N GLY A 117 -33.08 -15.22 5.95
CA GLY A 117 -34.49 -14.84 5.86
C GLY A 117 -35.42 -16.05 5.88
N ARG A 118 -35.11 -17.08 5.07
CA ARG A 118 -35.86 -18.35 5.04
C ARG A 118 -35.83 -19.07 6.39
N ALA A 119 -34.68 -19.14 7.06
CA ALA A 119 -34.57 -19.74 8.40
C ALA A 119 -35.40 -18.97 9.43
N LYS A 120 -35.39 -17.63 9.39
CA LYS A 120 -36.24 -16.80 10.26
C LYS A 120 -37.73 -17.03 9.99
N GLN A 121 -38.12 -17.22 8.73
CA GLN A 121 -39.50 -17.50 8.36
C GLN A 121 -39.95 -18.89 8.86
N LEU A 122 -39.10 -19.91 8.76
CA LEU A 122 -39.35 -21.26 9.32
C LEU A 122 -39.54 -21.26 10.84
N ARG A 123 -38.95 -20.30 11.56
CA ARG A 123 -39.13 -20.16 13.01
C ARG A 123 -40.49 -19.57 13.38
N THR A 124 -41.03 -18.68 12.55
CA THR A 124 -42.24 -17.91 12.85
C THR A 124 -43.50 -18.50 12.21
N ILE A 125 -43.36 -19.16 11.05
CA ILE A 125 -44.46 -19.72 10.26
C ILE A 125 -44.42 -21.25 10.31
N GLN A 126 -45.52 -21.88 9.92
CA GLN A 126 -45.63 -23.33 9.75
C GLN A 126 -44.48 -23.92 8.91
N ARG A 127 -43.80 -24.95 9.46
CA ARG A 127 -42.61 -25.59 8.87
C ARG A 127 -42.92 -26.51 7.67
N PHE A 128 -44.13 -27.07 7.61
CA PHE A 128 -44.56 -28.06 6.64
C PHE A 128 -45.86 -27.63 5.96
N HIS A 129 -46.05 -27.97 4.68
CA HIS A 129 -47.33 -27.79 4.01
C HIS A 129 -48.43 -28.61 4.73
N MET A 130 -49.54 -27.97 5.10
CA MET A 130 -50.60 -28.64 5.88
C MET A 130 -51.16 -29.91 5.22
N ILE A 131 -51.22 -29.90 3.88
CA ILE A 131 -51.92 -30.91 3.09
C ILE A 131 -50.97 -32.04 2.68
N THR A 132 -49.77 -31.70 2.22
CA THR A 132 -48.80 -32.68 1.69
C THR A 132 -47.74 -33.09 2.70
N ASN A 133 -47.70 -32.44 3.87
CA ASN A 133 -46.66 -32.57 4.91
C ASN A 133 -45.21 -32.43 4.39
N ALA A 134 -45.03 -31.89 3.18
CA ALA A 134 -43.72 -31.62 2.61
C ALA A 134 -43.12 -30.36 3.28
N PRO A 135 -41.79 -30.28 3.46
CA PRO A 135 -41.16 -29.08 3.98
C PRO A 135 -41.43 -27.90 3.03
N MET A 136 -41.91 -26.77 3.57
CA MET A 136 -42.18 -25.56 2.75
C MET A 136 -40.92 -25.02 2.06
N TYR A 137 -39.74 -25.28 2.65
CA TYR A 137 -38.44 -24.88 2.11
C TYR A 137 -37.46 -26.06 2.15
N PRO A 138 -37.38 -26.89 1.10
CA PRO A 138 -36.44 -28.00 1.06
C PRO A 138 -34.99 -27.47 1.07
N GLY A 139 -34.16 -27.98 1.99
CA GLY A 139 -32.74 -27.61 2.12
C GLY A 139 -32.42 -26.48 3.10
N ALA A 140 -33.41 -25.74 3.59
CA ALA A 140 -33.20 -24.73 4.62
C ALA A 140 -33.04 -25.40 6.00
N LYS A 141 -31.84 -25.31 6.59
CA LYS A 141 -31.55 -25.78 7.95
C LYS A 141 -31.70 -24.63 8.93
N ASP A 142 -32.41 -24.81 10.04
CA ASP A 142 -32.36 -23.85 11.14
C ASP A 142 -30.98 -23.97 11.80
N PRO A 143 -30.16 -22.91 11.88
CA PRO A 143 -28.87 -22.96 12.58
C PRO A 143 -29.00 -23.26 14.08
N THR A 144 -30.21 -23.17 14.63
CA THR A 144 -30.54 -23.46 16.03
C THR A 144 -31.09 -24.87 16.23
N ASP A 145 -31.44 -25.60 15.15
CA ASP A 145 -31.80 -27.01 15.25
C ASP A 145 -30.54 -27.76 15.68
N LYS A 146 -30.45 -28.01 16.98
CA LYS A 146 -29.41 -28.85 17.56
C LYS A 146 -29.47 -30.18 16.81
N GLN A 147 -28.33 -30.60 16.25
CA GLN A 147 -28.18 -31.95 15.74
C GLN A 147 -28.74 -32.91 16.80
N PRO A 148 -29.63 -33.86 16.45
CA PRO A 148 -30.21 -34.76 17.43
C PRO A 148 -29.07 -35.51 18.12
N VAL A 149 -28.71 -35.05 19.32
CA VAL A 149 -27.70 -35.71 20.14
C VAL A 149 -28.35 -36.98 20.65
N PRO A 150 -27.80 -38.17 20.33
CA PRO A 150 -28.33 -39.42 20.88
C PRO A 150 -28.22 -39.34 22.40
N HIS A 151 -29.34 -39.15 23.10
CA HIS A 151 -29.34 -39.13 24.56
C HIS A 151 -28.95 -40.53 25.07
N PRO A 152 -27.81 -40.68 25.76
CA PRO A 152 -27.27 -42.00 26.14
C PRO A 152 -28.12 -42.75 27.19
N TYR A 153 -29.17 -42.12 27.72
CA TYR A 153 -29.95 -42.64 28.85
C TYR A 153 -31.44 -42.86 28.58
N ARG A 154 -31.93 -42.76 27.34
CA ARG A 154 -33.22 -43.40 27.02
C ARG A 154 -32.99 -44.91 26.96
N LYS A 155 -33.00 -45.56 28.14
CA LYS A 155 -33.30 -46.99 28.20
C LYS A 155 -34.61 -47.17 27.45
N LYS A 156 -34.58 -47.87 26.33
CA LYS A 156 -35.80 -48.37 25.70
C LYS A 156 -36.45 -49.21 26.80
N SER A 157 -37.50 -48.72 27.45
CA SER A 157 -38.39 -49.60 28.18
C SER A 157 -39.11 -50.41 27.11
N ALA A 158 -38.43 -51.43 26.60
CA ALA A 158 -39.12 -52.53 25.98
C ALA A 158 -39.94 -53.13 27.11
N ALA A 159 -41.16 -52.64 27.28
CA ALA A 159 -42.14 -53.39 28.02
C ALA A 159 -42.18 -54.78 27.36
N GLU A 160 -42.01 -55.81 28.18
CA GLU A 160 -41.89 -57.21 27.75
C GLU A 160 -43.16 -57.69 27.01
N TYR A 161 -44.23 -56.90 27.11
CA TYR A 161 -45.51 -57.08 26.48
C TYR A 161 -45.95 -55.81 25.74
N ASN A 162 -46.74 -56.01 24.67
CA ASN A 162 -47.44 -54.92 24.01
C ASN A 162 -48.52 -54.35 24.94
N ILE A 163 -48.46 -53.07 25.31
CA ILE A 163 -49.36 -52.43 26.28
C ILE A 163 -50.82 -52.43 25.79
N VAL A 164 -51.05 -52.51 24.47
CA VAL A 164 -52.38 -52.51 23.86
C VAL A 164 -52.97 -53.92 23.76
N THR A 165 -52.15 -54.94 23.47
CA THR A 165 -52.63 -56.31 23.23
C THR A 165 -52.30 -57.30 24.34
N ASN A 166 -51.47 -56.89 25.31
CA ASN A 166 -51.02 -57.67 26.47
C ASN A 166 -50.32 -59.01 26.14
N ILE A 167 -49.78 -59.16 24.92
CA ILE A 167 -49.06 -60.36 24.49
C ILE A 167 -47.54 -60.15 24.71
N PRO A 168 -46.82 -61.10 25.35
CA PRO A 168 -45.38 -61.02 25.54
C PRO A 168 -44.60 -61.28 24.24
N TYR A 169 -43.47 -60.58 24.05
CA TYR A 169 -42.57 -60.82 22.92
C TYR A 169 -41.79 -62.13 23.14
N ASN A 170 -42.20 -63.22 22.50
CA ASN A 170 -41.46 -64.49 22.52
C ASN A 170 -40.12 -64.36 21.77
N GLY A 171 -39.05 -64.13 22.52
CA GLY A 171 -37.68 -64.01 21.99
C GLY A 171 -36.62 -64.14 23.07
N THR A 172 -36.38 -65.39 23.50
CA THR A 172 -35.09 -65.92 23.95
C THR A 172 -34.29 -65.12 25.01
N SER A 173 -34.54 -65.38 26.29
CA SER A 173 -33.48 -65.60 27.28
C SER A 173 -34.08 -66.21 28.56
N GLY A 174 -33.85 -67.50 28.74
CA GLY A 174 -34.27 -68.22 29.93
C GLY A 174 -33.44 -67.83 31.15
N ALA A 175 -34.12 -67.46 32.22
CA ALA A 175 -33.66 -67.67 33.58
C ALA A 175 -34.82 -68.33 34.35
N PRO A 176 -34.57 -69.43 35.10
CA PRO A 176 -35.62 -70.09 35.86
C PRO A 176 -36.04 -69.21 37.07
N PRO A 177 -37.32 -69.24 37.49
CA PRO A 177 -37.79 -68.49 38.63
C PRO A 177 -37.21 -69.08 39.92
N SER A 178 -36.31 -68.33 40.57
CA SER A 178 -35.90 -68.58 41.96
C SER A 178 -37.10 -68.36 42.87
N THR A 179 -37.67 -69.44 43.38
CA THR A 179 -38.62 -69.49 44.49
C THR A 179 -37.91 -69.12 45.79
N THR A 180 -37.70 -67.82 46.00
CA THR A 180 -37.50 -67.27 47.34
C THR A 180 -38.48 -66.13 47.53
N ALA A 181 -39.67 -66.47 48.02
CA ALA A 181 -40.67 -65.52 48.48
C ALA A 181 -40.13 -64.81 49.73
N SER A 182 -39.26 -63.81 49.53
CA SER A 182 -39.14 -62.72 50.51
C SER A 182 -40.51 -62.05 50.58
N PRO A 183 -41.08 -61.83 51.78
CA PRO A 183 -42.32 -61.08 51.89
C PRO A 183 -42.09 -59.76 51.18
N SER A 184 -42.99 -59.44 50.24
CA SER A 184 -43.05 -58.16 49.56
C SER A 184 -43.02 -57.07 50.64
N ARG A 185 -41.83 -56.54 50.94
CA ARG A 185 -41.66 -55.27 51.63
C ARG A 185 -42.15 -54.24 50.62
N ARG A 186 -43.48 -54.13 50.49
CA ARG A 186 -44.09 -52.98 49.85
C ARG A 186 -43.44 -51.78 50.53
N PRO A 187 -42.80 -50.87 49.78
CA PRO A 187 -42.14 -49.72 50.40
C PRO A 187 -43.20 -48.99 51.23
N TYR A 188 -43.05 -49.03 52.54
CA TYR A 188 -43.92 -48.33 53.45
C TYR A 188 -43.76 -46.84 53.14
N ARG A 189 -44.84 -46.19 52.71
CA ARG A 189 -44.80 -44.76 52.41
C ARG A 189 -44.73 -44.03 53.74
N GLU A 190 -43.68 -43.25 53.95
CA GLU A 190 -43.49 -42.49 55.20
C GLU A 190 -44.49 -41.32 55.35
N PHE A 191 -45.21 -41.00 54.27
CA PHE A 191 -46.16 -39.91 54.16
C PHE A 191 -47.54 -40.41 53.72
N ASN A 192 -48.57 -39.99 54.45
CA ASN A 192 -49.96 -40.29 54.15
C ASN A 192 -50.53 -39.24 53.18
N ILE A 193 -50.85 -39.67 51.97
CA ILE A 193 -51.36 -38.82 50.89
C ILE A 193 -52.79 -38.34 51.17
N LEU A 194 -53.60 -39.11 51.90
CA LEU A 194 -54.99 -38.74 52.20
C LEU A 194 -55.06 -37.66 53.28
N THR A 195 -54.16 -37.70 54.26
CA THR A 195 -54.16 -36.74 55.39
C THR A 195 -53.09 -35.67 55.27
N ASN A 196 -52.21 -35.73 54.27
CA ASN A 196 -51.08 -34.82 54.06
C ASN A 196 -50.18 -34.71 55.31
N LYS A 197 -49.96 -35.84 56.00
CA LYS A 197 -49.17 -35.90 57.24
C LYS A 197 -48.16 -37.04 57.20
N TYR A 198 -47.03 -36.85 57.87
CA TYR A 198 -46.07 -37.92 58.12
C TYR A 198 -46.60 -38.85 59.20
N HIS A 199 -46.27 -40.14 59.10
CA HIS A 199 -46.69 -41.13 60.09
C HIS A 199 -46.00 -40.92 61.45
N ASP A 200 -44.74 -40.48 61.45
CA ASP A 200 -43.95 -40.22 62.65
C ASP A 200 -43.45 -38.76 62.69
N ARG A 201 -43.59 -38.09 63.84
CA ARG A 201 -43.08 -36.74 64.14
C ARG A 201 -43.33 -35.73 63.00
N HIS A 202 -44.60 -35.57 62.64
CA HIS A 202 -45.02 -34.74 61.50
C HIS A 202 -44.50 -33.30 61.58
N ASP A 203 -44.66 -32.65 62.73
CA ASP A 203 -44.31 -31.24 62.89
C ASP A 203 -42.80 -31.04 62.75
N ASP A 204 -41.97 -31.85 63.43
CA ASP A 204 -40.51 -31.80 63.34
C ASP A 204 -40.02 -32.02 61.90
N ARG A 205 -40.58 -33.01 61.19
CA ARG A 205 -40.20 -33.30 59.79
C ARG A 205 -40.65 -32.18 58.85
N PHE A 206 -41.84 -31.63 59.05
CA PHE A 206 -42.36 -30.53 58.25
C PHE A 206 -41.48 -29.28 58.39
N GLU A 207 -41.05 -28.95 59.61
CA GLU A 207 -40.11 -27.85 59.85
C GLU A 207 -38.76 -28.08 59.16
N GLN A 208 -38.20 -29.29 59.29
CA GLN A 208 -36.95 -29.65 58.61
C GLN A 208 -37.06 -29.54 57.10
N GLU A 209 -38.15 -30.03 56.51
CA GLU A 209 -38.40 -29.91 55.07
C GLU A 209 -38.63 -28.46 54.64
N ALA A 210 -39.31 -27.64 55.43
CA ALA A 210 -39.49 -26.22 55.15
C ALA A 210 -38.14 -25.48 55.16
N VAL A 211 -37.26 -25.78 56.12
CA VAL A 211 -35.90 -25.23 56.18
C VAL A 211 -35.08 -25.69 54.97
N GLN A 212 -35.15 -26.97 54.61
CA GLN A 212 -34.47 -27.51 53.44
C GLN A 212 -35.00 -26.89 52.13
N ALA A 213 -36.32 -26.75 51.99
CA ALA A 213 -36.95 -26.12 50.84
C ALA A 213 -36.52 -24.66 50.70
N LYS A 214 -36.47 -23.90 51.82
CA LYS A 214 -35.93 -22.54 51.85
C LYS A 214 -34.47 -22.49 51.42
N ARG A 215 -33.64 -23.43 51.88
CA ARG A 215 -32.22 -23.54 51.49
C ARG A 215 -32.06 -23.85 50.00
N ILE A 216 -32.84 -24.80 49.47
CA ILE A 216 -32.84 -25.17 48.04
C ILE A 216 -33.32 -23.98 47.20
N ALA A 217 -34.37 -23.28 47.63
CA ALA A 217 -34.87 -22.09 46.96
C ALA A 217 -33.82 -20.97 46.93
N ALA A 218 -33.10 -20.74 48.03
CA ALA A 218 -31.99 -19.79 48.07
C ALA A 218 -30.86 -20.20 47.12
N GLN A 219 -30.45 -21.47 47.12
CA GLN A 219 -29.45 -21.97 46.17
C GLN A 219 -29.89 -21.79 44.71
N LYS A 220 -31.16 -22.08 44.39
CA LYS A 220 -31.71 -21.84 43.04
C LYS A 220 -31.75 -20.36 42.71
N TYR A 221 -32.11 -19.51 43.68
CA TYR A 221 -32.13 -18.05 43.54
C TYR A 221 -30.74 -17.52 43.17
N PHE A 222 -29.68 -17.94 43.87
CA PHE A 222 -28.31 -17.50 43.60
C PHE A 222 -27.71 -18.12 42.33
N LYS A 223 -28.14 -19.32 41.94
CA LYS A 223 -27.69 -19.95 40.67
C LYS A 223 -28.24 -19.25 39.43
N THR A 224 -29.47 -18.72 39.49
CA THR A 224 -30.10 -18.08 38.33
C THR A 224 -29.81 -16.59 38.23
N ARG A 225 -29.46 -15.93 39.35
CA ARG A 225 -29.21 -14.50 39.40
C ARG A 225 -27.72 -14.24 39.56
N THR A 226 -27.14 -13.65 38.53
CA THR A 226 -25.75 -13.19 38.54
C THR A 226 -25.61 -11.79 39.13
N PHE A 227 -26.66 -10.97 39.06
CA PHE A 227 -26.65 -9.56 39.44
C PHE A 227 -27.77 -9.25 40.43
N ASP A 228 -27.43 -8.49 41.48
CA ASP A 228 -28.37 -7.99 42.47
C ASP A 228 -28.77 -6.54 42.13
N PRO A 229 -30.01 -6.30 41.66
CA PRO A 229 -30.45 -4.96 41.28
C PRO A 229 -30.67 -4.02 42.47
N VAL A 230 -30.81 -4.54 43.70
CA VAL A 230 -31.02 -3.72 44.89
C VAL A 230 -29.69 -3.17 45.39
N ARG A 231 -28.66 -4.03 45.42
CA ARG A 231 -27.29 -3.63 45.79
C ARG A 231 -26.52 -3.01 44.62
N ILE A 232 -26.99 -3.23 43.39
CA ILE A 232 -26.32 -2.82 42.14
C ILE A 232 -24.90 -3.43 42.06
N THR A 233 -24.76 -4.67 42.54
CA THR A 233 -23.50 -5.42 42.52
C THR A 233 -23.73 -6.82 41.98
N TYR A 234 -22.70 -7.45 41.43
CA TYR A 234 -22.74 -8.87 41.14
C TYR A 234 -22.86 -9.67 42.46
N VAL A 235 -23.63 -10.76 42.41
CA VAL A 235 -23.79 -11.67 43.55
C VAL A 235 -22.48 -12.41 43.85
N ASP A 236 -21.71 -12.65 42.81
CA ASP A 236 -20.38 -13.26 42.87
C ASP A 236 -19.31 -12.19 43.07
N GLU A 237 -18.54 -12.31 44.15
CA GLU A 237 -17.52 -11.35 44.56
C GLU A 237 -16.33 -11.28 43.59
N GLU A 238 -15.96 -12.40 42.98
CA GLU A 238 -14.84 -12.43 42.02
C GLU A 238 -15.22 -11.66 40.75
N ARG A 239 -16.43 -11.89 40.26
CA ARG A 239 -17.00 -11.19 39.10
C ARG A 239 -17.17 -9.69 39.35
N GLU A 240 -17.54 -9.29 40.57
CA GLU A 240 -17.62 -7.87 40.94
C GLU A 240 -16.24 -7.21 40.89
N LYS A 241 -15.19 -7.86 41.42
CA LYS A 241 -13.83 -7.34 41.36
C LYS A 241 -13.35 -7.14 39.92
N GLU A 242 -13.58 -8.12 39.05
CA GLU A 242 -13.27 -8.02 37.62
C GLU A 242 -14.02 -6.85 36.96
N PHE A 243 -15.31 -6.71 37.27
CA PHE A 243 -16.13 -5.61 36.75
C PHE A 243 -15.59 -4.25 37.19
N LEU A 244 -15.20 -4.09 38.46
CA LEU A 244 -14.66 -2.84 38.99
C LEU A 244 -13.31 -2.48 38.35
N VAL A 245 -12.42 -3.46 38.16
CA VAL A 245 -11.15 -3.26 37.45
C VAL A 245 -11.41 -2.80 36.03
N ARG A 246 -12.26 -3.51 35.30
CA ARG A 246 -12.63 -3.16 33.92
C ARG A 246 -13.27 -1.78 33.82
N ARG A 247 -14.20 -1.46 34.73
CA ARG A 247 -14.85 -0.15 34.78
C ARG A 247 -13.84 0.97 35.03
N HIS A 248 -12.87 0.74 35.91
CA HIS A 248 -11.80 1.71 36.17
C HIS A 248 -10.93 1.90 34.92
N GLU A 249 -10.53 0.82 34.24
CA GLU A 249 -9.80 0.91 32.96
C GLU A 249 -10.59 1.67 31.89
N GLU A 250 -11.88 1.34 31.73
CA GLU A 250 -12.78 2.03 30.80
C GLU A 250 -12.92 3.51 31.17
N GLN A 251 -13.01 3.87 32.45
CA GLN A 251 -13.06 5.26 32.90
C GLN A 251 -11.77 6.02 32.58
N GLN A 252 -10.60 5.36 32.67
CA GLN A 252 -9.32 5.95 32.30
C GLN A 252 -9.19 6.19 30.79
N VAL A 253 -9.85 5.36 29.97
CA VAL A 253 -9.87 5.52 28.51
C VAL A 253 -10.97 6.51 28.08
N HIS A 254 -12.09 6.51 28.79
CA HIS A 254 -13.27 7.29 28.45
C HIS A 254 -12.95 8.78 28.34
N GLY A 255 -13.22 9.35 27.16
CA GLY A 255 -12.99 10.76 26.87
C GLY A 255 -11.63 11.08 26.23
N LYS A 256 -10.65 10.16 26.20
CA LYS A 256 -9.39 10.36 25.46
C LYS A 256 -9.65 10.48 23.95
N ASP A 257 -10.56 9.68 23.42
CA ASP A 257 -10.93 9.69 21.99
C ASP A 257 -11.65 10.96 21.56
N ARG A 258 -12.31 11.66 22.49
CA ARG A 258 -12.97 12.94 22.20
C ARG A 258 -11.95 13.99 21.75
N VAL A 259 -10.71 13.92 22.24
CA VAL A 259 -9.62 14.81 21.82
C VAL A 259 -9.20 14.52 20.37
N LEU A 260 -9.26 13.25 19.94
CA LEU A 260 -8.94 12.84 18.57
C LEU A 260 -10.02 13.25 17.55
N MET A 261 -11.25 13.50 18.01
CA MET A 261 -12.35 13.99 17.18
C MET A 261 -12.32 15.51 16.99
N LEU A 262 -11.49 16.24 17.74
CA LEU A 262 -11.37 17.69 17.59
C LEU A 262 -10.75 18.05 16.23
N PRO A 263 -11.04 19.23 15.67
CA PRO A 263 -10.35 19.71 14.48
C PRO A 263 -8.83 19.75 14.69
N PRO A 264 -8.00 19.50 13.65
CA PRO A 264 -6.55 19.48 13.78
C PRO A 264 -5.96 20.74 14.43
N ARG A 265 -6.52 21.92 14.13
CA ARG A 265 -6.09 23.19 14.75
C ARG A 265 -6.17 23.15 16.28
N GLU A 266 -7.20 22.52 16.82
CA GLU A 266 -7.42 22.39 18.27
C GLU A 266 -6.63 21.22 18.86
N GLN A 267 -6.43 20.13 18.09
CA GLN A 267 -5.58 19.01 18.53
C GLN A 267 -4.12 19.42 18.72
N PHE A 268 -3.62 20.28 17.83
CA PHE A 268 -2.26 20.78 17.83
C PHE A 268 -2.14 22.15 18.53
N SER A 269 -3.15 22.58 19.27
CA SER A 269 -3.08 23.84 20.02
C SER A 269 -2.10 23.72 21.19
N GLU A 270 -1.40 24.81 21.49
CA GLU A 270 -0.37 24.82 22.54
C GLU A 270 -0.93 24.44 23.91
N GLY A 271 -2.17 24.84 24.22
CA GLY A 271 -2.85 24.46 25.47
C GLY A 271 -3.22 22.98 25.58
N ARG A 272 -3.12 22.20 24.49
CA ARG A 272 -3.25 20.73 24.48
C ARG A 272 -1.90 20.02 24.47
N LEU A 273 -0.90 20.62 23.84
CA LEU A 273 0.46 20.06 23.77
C LEU A 273 1.24 20.30 25.06
N TYR A 274 1.01 21.45 25.71
CA TYR A 274 1.73 21.91 26.89
C TYR A 274 0.79 22.27 28.02
N ASN A 275 1.28 22.07 29.24
CA ASN A 275 0.69 22.66 30.42
C ASN A 275 1.24 24.08 30.56
N ILE A 276 0.36 25.08 30.40
CA ILE A 276 0.72 26.51 30.37
C ILE A 276 1.38 26.95 31.69
N LEU A 277 1.03 26.33 32.81
CA LEU A 277 1.55 26.73 34.13
C LEU A 277 2.97 26.24 34.38
N ASN A 278 3.25 24.98 34.00
CA ASN A 278 4.51 24.31 34.33
C ASN A 278 5.42 24.11 33.10
N GLN A 279 4.97 24.53 31.91
CA GLN A 279 5.60 24.31 30.61
C GLN A 279 5.94 22.84 30.30
N ARG A 280 5.34 21.90 31.02
CA ARG A 280 5.53 20.47 30.80
C ARG A 280 4.72 20.01 29.60
N VAL A 281 5.31 19.15 28.80
CA VAL A 281 4.65 18.54 27.65
C VAL A 281 3.57 17.57 28.15
N ILE A 282 2.32 17.81 27.75
CA ILE A 282 1.19 16.91 28.01
C ILE A 282 1.19 15.79 26.98
N ASN A 283 1.38 16.14 25.70
CA ASN A 283 1.33 15.18 24.60
C ASN A 283 2.60 15.26 23.72
N SER A 284 3.59 14.44 24.07
CA SER A 284 4.88 14.39 23.38
C SER A 284 4.77 13.86 21.94
N ALA A 285 3.88 12.90 21.71
CA ALA A 285 3.68 12.32 20.38
C ALA A 285 3.16 13.35 19.37
N LYS A 286 2.12 14.11 19.74
CA LYS A 286 1.57 15.15 18.86
C LYS A 286 2.56 16.31 18.67
N LEU A 287 3.33 16.66 19.70
CA LEU A 287 4.38 17.66 19.60
C LEU A 287 5.47 17.25 18.59
N ALA A 288 5.92 15.99 18.64
CA ALA A 288 6.88 15.47 17.67
C ALA A 288 6.36 15.60 16.23
N THR A 289 5.08 15.26 15.99
CA THR A 289 4.49 15.42 14.65
C THR A 289 4.37 16.87 14.19
N MET A 290 4.17 17.83 15.10
CA MET A 290 4.20 19.25 14.78
C MET A 290 5.62 19.66 14.39
N ASN A 291 6.61 19.32 15.21
CA ASN A 291 8.02 19.61 14.96
C ASN A 291 8.48 19.01 13.62
N GLU A 292 8.10 17.77 13.30
CA GLU A 292 8.43 17.15 12.02
C GLU A 292 7.84 17.89 10.81
N LYS A 293 6.64 18.47 10.93
CA LYS A 293 6.05 19.27 9.86
C LYS A 293 6.86 20.54 9.64
N ASP A 294 7.22 21.22 10.73
CA ASP A 294 8.01 22.44 10.68
C ASP A 294 9.41 22.17 10.12
N GLN A 295 10.05 21.09 10.56
CA GLN A 295 11.33 20.65 10.01
C GLN A 295 11.25 20.29 8.53
N ARG A 296 10.15 19.65 8.07
CA ARG A 296 9.93 19.39 6.65
C ARG A 296 9.85 20.67 5.82
N VAL A 297 9.18 21.71 6.34
CA VAL A 297 9.11 23.01 5.67
C VAL A 297 10.48 23.67 5.60
N LEU A 298 11.21 23.71 6.72
CA LEU A 298 12.57 24.24 6.78
C LEU A 298 13.52 23.50 5.83
N ASN A 299 13.43 22.18 5.78
CA ASN A 299 14.26 21.37 4.89
C ASN A 299 13.95 21.63 3.41
N LYS A 300 12.69 21.90 3.06
CA LYS A 300 12.34 22.33 1.68
C LYS A 300 12.98 23.68 1.34
N ILE A 301 12.89 24.66 2.23
CA ILE A 301 13.48 25.99 2.02
C ILE A 301 15.01 25.90 1.89
N LYS A 302 15.65 25.13 2.78
CA LYS A 302 17.10 24.89 2.73
C LYS A 302 17.51 24.19 1.43
N LYS A 303 16.75 23.18 1.01
CA LYS A 303 16.97 22.47 -0.25
C LYS A 303 16.88 23.43 -1.45
N THR A 304 15.84 24.23 -1.54
CA THR A 304 15.67 25.18 -2.66
C THR A 304 16.79 26.21 -2.67
N ALA A 305 17.19 26.76 -1.52
CA ALA A 305 18.29 27.70 -1.44
C ALA A 305 19.63 27.07 -1.88
N TYR A 306 19.87 25.83 -1.48
CA TYR A 306 21.05 25.07 -1.89
C TYR A 306 21.05 24.78 -3.40
N GLU A 307 19.92 24.34 -3.96
CA GLU A 307 19.78 24.08 -5.39
C GLU A 307 19.98 25.34 -6.23
N THR A 308 19.42 26.48 -5.82
CA THR A 308 19.64 27.76 -6.50
C THR A 308 21.12 28.14 -6.48
N LYS A 309 21.78 28.05 -5.32
CA LYS A 309 23.22 28.33 -5.19
C LYS A 309 24.05 27.42 -6.09
N MET A 310 23.75 26.11 -6.13
CA MET A 310 24.48 25.17 -6.98
C MET A 310 24.24 25.42 -8.46
N ARG A 311 23.03 25.85 -8.84
CA ARG A 311 22.73 26.26 -10.21
C ARG A 311 23.55 27.49 -10.60
N GLU A 312 23.57 28.53 -9.78
CA GLU A 312 24.37 29.74 -10.05
C GLU A 312 25.86 29.41 -10.19
N VAL A 313 26.40 28.53 -9.34
CA VAL A 313 27.79 28.07 -9.47
C VAL A 313 28.02 27.35 -10.79
N GLY A 314 27.10 26.46 -11.19
CA GLY A 314 27.17 25.75 -12.47
C GLY A 314 27.06 26.68 -13.68
N GLU A 315 26.15 27.65 -13.64
CA GLU A 315 25.98 28.68 -14.68
C GLU A 315 27.23 29.55 -14.79
N ASN A 316 27.80 29.98 -13.66
CA ASN A 316 29.05 30.76 -13.63
C ASN A 316 30.24 29.95 -14.18
N GLN A 317 30.34 28.66 -13.85
CA GLN A 317 31.37 27.79 -14.38
C GLN A 317 31.21 27.59 -15.89
N GLN A 318 29.99 27.33 -16.35
CA GLN A 318 29.68 27.19 -17.77
C GLN A 318 29.99 28.48 -18.54
N ALA A 319 29.58 29.64 -18.01
CA ALA A 319 29.89 30.95 -18.59
C ALA A 319 31.40 31.16 -18.70
N ARG A 320 32.16 30.86 -17.63
CA ARG A 320 33.62 30.94 -17.65
C ARG A 320 34.24 30.01 -18.70
N GLU A 321 33.78 28.77 -18.80
CA GLU A 321 34.28 27.81 -19.79
C GLU A 321 33.96 28.25 -21.22
N THR A 322 32.76 28.80 -21.45
CA THR A 322 32.39 29.36 -22.76
C THR A 322 33.24 30.58 -23.11
N ASP A 323 33.51 31.45 -22.14
CA ASP A 323 34.36 32.64 -22.34
C ASP A 323 35.80 32.24 -22.65
N LEU A 324 36.35 31.27 -21.92
CA LEU A 324 37.67 30.71 -22.21
C LEU A 324 37.73 30.08 -23.60
N CYS A 325 36.68 29.39 -24.04
CA CYS A 325 36.60 28.80 -25.38
C CYS A 325 36.54 29.90 -26.47
N LEU A 326 35.72 30.93 -26.28
CA LEU A 326 35.62 32.07 -27.19
C LEU A 326 36.94 32.85 -27.28
N ASN A 327 37.63 33.05 -26.15
CA ASN A 327 38.90 33.75 -26.08
C ASN A 327 40.08 32.97 -26.70
N ARG A 328 39.92 31.69 -27.06
CA ARG A 328 40.95 30.96 -27.84
C ARG A 328 41.05 31.47 -29.27
N TYR A 329 39.98 32.03 -29.82
CA TYR A 329 39.97 32.58 -31.16
C TYR A 329 40.37 34.05 -31.12
N ALA A 330 41.31 34.44 -31.98
CA ALA A 330 41.68 35.84 -32.12
C ALA A 330 40.45 36.65 -32.58
N HIS A 331 40.09 37.66 -31.80
CA HIS A 331 38.97 38.57 -32.11
C HIS A 331 39.17 39.27 -33.46
N GLU A 332 40.42 39.61 -33.79
CA GLU A 332 40.81 40.27 -35.04
C GLU A 332 40.30 39.53 -36.28
N ARG A 333 40.32 38.18 -36.29
CA ARG A 333 39.80 37.38 -37.42
C ARG A 333 38.32 37.60 -37.71
N HIS A 334 37.54 38.00 -36.70
CA HIS A 334 36.12 38.30 -36.86
C HIS A 334 35.87 39.76 -37.26
N ILE A 335 36.80 40.65 -36.96
CA ILE A 335 36.76 42.04 -37.41
C ILE A 335 37.20 42.14 -38.87
N GLU A 336 38.20 41.36 -39.29
CA GLU A 336 38.75 41.35 -40.65
C GLU A 336 37.67 41.26 -41.75
N SER A 337 36.63 40.45 -41.54
CA SER A 337 35.51 40.34 -42.50
C SER A 337 34.71 41.63 -42.68
N HIS A 338 34.78 42.56 -41.73
CA HIS A 338 34.03 43.81 -41.71
C HIS A 338 34.89 45.03 -42.07
N VAL A 339 36.22 44.88 -42.20
CA VAL A 339 37.16 45.99 -42.44
C VAL A 339 36.85 46.76 -43.73
N HIS A 340 36.36 46.07 -44.76
CA HIS A 340 36.09 46.69 -46.06
C HIS A 340 34.81 47.53 -46.11
N GLY A 341 33.96 47.48 -45.07
CA GLY A 341 32.69 48.23 -45.03
C GLY A 341 31.55 47.63 -45.85
N TYR A 342 31.79 46.52 -46.55
CA TYR A 342 30.81 45.73 -47.29
C TYR A 342 31.16 44.24 -47.24
N ASP A 343 30.18 43.38 -47.44
CA ASP A 343 30.35 41.93 -47.48
C ASP A 343 31.01 41.50 -48.80
N VAL A 344 32.20 40.91 -48.72
CA VAL A 344 33.02 40.53 -49.88
C VAL A 344 32.32 39.51 -50.79
N LEU A 345 31.41 38.69 -50.27
CA LEU A 345 30.70 37.67 -51.06
C LEU A 345 29.44 38.21 -51.75
N SER A 346 28.73 39.13 -51.11
CA SER A 346 27.44 39.65 -51.60
C SER A 346 27.53 41.07 -52.15
N ASN A 347 28.66 41.76 -51.98
CA ASN A 347 28.87 43.18 -52.28
C ASN A 347 27.85 44.12 -51.62
N GLN A 348 27.13 43.67 -50.59
CA GLN A 348 26.20 44.51 -49.86
C GLN A 348 26.95 45.35 -48.82
N PRO A 349 26.71 46.67 -48.75
CA PRO A 349 27.33 47.51 -47.73
C PRO A 349 26.83 47.13 -46.33
N TYR A 350 27.67 47.32 -45.32
CA TYR A 350 27.28 47.13 -43.92
C TYR A 350 26.65 48.40 -43.30
N VAL A 351 26.67 49.52 -44.02
CA VAL A 351 26.12 50.82 -43.60
C VAL A 351 25.26 51.40 -44.73
N GLY A 352 24.08 51.93 -44.41
CA GLY A 352 23.17 52.55 -45.39
C GLY A 352 21.76 51.95 -45.43
N ARG A 353 20.98 52.35 -46.44
CA ARG A 353 19.53 52.05 -46.56
C ARG A 353 19.20 50.57 -46.81
N ASP A 354 20.09 49.86 -47.51
CA ASP A 354 19.98 48.42 -47.82
C ASP A 354 21.13 47.62 -47.19
N ALA A 355 21.56 48.05 -46.01
CA ALA A 355 22.73 47.47 -45.36
C ALA A 355 22.46 46.09 -44.76
N LYS A 356 23.42 45.18 -44.94
CA LYS A 356 23.40 43.88 -44.26
C LYS A 356 23.72 44.09 -42.77
N PRO A 357 22.94 43.52 -41.84
CA PRO A 357 23.20 43.69 -40.41
C PRO A 357 24.56 43.07 -40.03
N ILE A 358 25.39 43.87 -39.36
CA ILE A 358 26.66 43.41 -38.79
C ILE A 358 26.36 42.49 -37.62
N VAL A 359 26.89 41.27 -37.68
CA VAL A 359 26.83 40.34 -36.55
C VAL A 359 28.00 40.64 -35.64
N TYR A 360 27.72 41.19 -34.46
CA TYR A 360 28.77 41.42 -33.47
C TYR A 360 29.36 40.09 -33.00
N PRO A 361 30.69 39.90 -33.10
CA PRO A 361 31.32 38.68 -32.63
C PRO A 361 31.16 38.56 -31.11
N ARG A 362 30.96 37.32 -30.65
CA ARG A 362 30.91 37.01 -29.21
C ARG A 362 32.29 37.00 -28.54
N THR A 363 33.36 37.13 -29.32
CA THR A 363 34.73 37.23 -28.82
C THR A 363 35.02 38.66 -28.40
N HIS A 364 35.89 38.85 -27.41
CA HIS A 364 36.27 40.18 -26.93
C HIS A 364 37.60 40.63 -27.53
N ALA A 365 37.70 41.92 -27.85
CA ALA A 365 38.98 42.55 -28.17
C ALA A 365 39.95 42.40 -26.99
N GLN A 366 41.26 42.37 -27.28
CA GLN A 366 42.26 42.38 -26.23
C GLN A 366 42.10 43.67 -25.42
N LEU A 367 41.87 43.53 -24.11
CA LEU A 367 41.78 44.65 -23.19
C LEU A 367 43.09 45.46 -23.23
N SER A 368 42.95 46.78 -23.32
CA SER A 368 44.08 47.70 -23.17
C SER A 368 44.70 47.54 -21.77
N ALA A 369 45.99 47.87 -21.63
CA ALA A 369 46.68 47.82 -20.34
C ALA A 369 45.93 48.63 -19.27
N TRP A 370 45.38 49.79 -19.63
CA TRP A 370 44.57 50.63 -18.74
C TRP A 370 43.26 49.97 -18.34
N GLN A 371 42.53 49.37 -19.29
CA GLN A 371 41.29 48.64 -19.02
C GLN A 371 41.53 47.37 -18.18
N THR A 372 42.70 46.76 -18.31
CA THR A 372 43.12 45.62 -17.48
C THR A 372 43.33 46.05 -16.02
N ILE A 373 43.89 47.24 -15.80
CA ILE A 373 44.07 47.81 -14.45
C ILE A 373 42.72 48.18 -13.83
N GLU A 374 41.82 48.81 -14.58
CA GLU A 374 40.49 49.21 -14.10
C GLU A 374 39.58 48.01 -13.78
N SER A 375 39.65 46.94 -14.58
CA SER A 375 38.85 45.74 -14.37
C SER A 375 39.37 44.83 -13.25
N GLY A 376 40.61 45.04 -12.79
CA GLY A 376 41.23 44.21 -11.75
C GLY A 376 41.46 42.74 -12.13
N LEU A 377 41.28 42.38 -13.42
CA LEU A 377 41.50 41.02 -13.91
C LEU A 377 43.00 40.75 -14.04
N LEU A 378 43.52 39.86 -13.19
CA LEU A 378 44.93 39.44 -13.25
C LEU A 378 45.23 38.77 -14.60
N VAL A 379 46.32 39.20 -15.24
CA VAL A 379 46.84 38.81 -16.58
C VAL A 379 47.09 37.29 -16.76
N ARG A 380 46.81 36.46 -15.76
CA ARG A 380 47.19 35.03 -15.71
C ARG A 380 46.35 34.11 -16.62
N ASP A 381 45.19 34.54 -17.10
CA ASP A 381 44.35 33.73 -18.00
C ASP A 381 44.60 34.00 -19.50
N ARG A 382 45.67 34.74 -19.85
CA ARG A 382 46.08 34.89 -21.26
C ARG A 382 46.65 33.57 -21.78
N ILE A 383 45.87 32.85 -22.58
CA ILE A 383 46.43 31.92 -23.58
C ILE A 383 47.14 32.80 -24.61
N ALA A 384 48.42 33.08 -24.37
CA ALA A 384 49.24 33.80 -25.33
C ALA A 384 49.15 33.07 -26.69
N PRO A 385 48.90 33.79 -27.80
CA PRO A 385 49.04 33.17 -29.11
C PRO A 385 50.47 32.63 -29.18
N LYS A 386 50.63 31.33 -29.47
CA LYS A 386 51.94 30.74 -29.74
C LYS A 386 52.57 31.55 -30.88
N SER A 387 53.48 32.45 -30.54
CA SER A 387 54.39 33.03 -31.53
C SER A 387 55.09 31.86 -32.20
N SER A 388 54.88 31.73 -33.51
CA SER A 388 55.52 30.73 -34.36
C SER A 388 57.03 30.74 -34.09
N PRO A 389 57.68 29.61 -33.74
CA PRO A 389 59.12 29.59 -33.65
C PRO A 389 59.69 29.75 -35.06
N SER A 390 60.33 30.89 -35.28
CA SER A 390 61.18 31.15 -36.44
C SER A 390 62.18 29.99 -36.61
N ALA A 391 62.33 29.56 -37.86
CA ALA A 391 63.19 28.48 -38.29
C ALA A 391 64.68 28.79 -38.00
N ALA A 392 65.21 28.28 -36.89
CA ALA A 392 66.65 28.21 -36.66
C ALA A 392 66.98 27.19 -35.56
N ALA A 393 66.85 25.89 -35.85
CA ALA A 393 67.59 24.80 -35.19
C ALA A 393 67.26 23.45 -35.86
N VAL A 394 67.72 23.26 -37.10
CA VAL A 394 67.92 21.93 -37.68
C VAL A 394 69.40 21.63 -37.52
N ALA A 395 69.76 20.82 -36.52
CA ALA A 395 70.94 19.94 -36.53
C ALA A 395 71.12 19.31 -35.14
N ALA A 396 70.75 18.03 -35.00
CA ALA A 396 71.62 16.98 -34.45
C ALA A 396 70.80 15.79 -33.92
N ALA A 397 70.82 14.73 -34.72
CA ALA A 397 71.00 13.32 -34.35
C ALA A 397 70.06 12.63 -33.34
N ARG A 398 69.46 11.56 -33.84
CA ARG A 398 68.80 10.43 -33.17
C ARG A 398 69.56 9.15 -33.62
N PRO A 399 69.34 7.94 -33.05
CA PRO A 399 69.51 7.41 -31.69
C PRO A 399 70.54 6.23 -31.66
N PRO A 400 70.60 5.42 -30.58
CA PRO A 400 70.05 4.07 -30.73
C PRO A 400 69.29 3.50 -29.50
N SER A 401 68.72 2.32 -29.76
CA SER A 401 67.72 1.49 -29.09
C SER A 401 68.08 0.81 -27.74
N ASN A 402 67.12 0.86 -26.79
CA ASN A 402 66.48 -0.18 -25.93
C ASN A 402 67.12 -1.59 -25.71
N PRO A 403 66.70 -2.41 -24.69
CA PRO A 403 65.63 -2.24 -23.67
C PRO A 403 65.94 -2.75 -22.22
N ASP A 404 64.91 -2.69 -21.36
CA ASP A 404 64.60 -3.51 -20.17
C ASP A 404 65.15 -3.15 -18.76
N SER A 405 64.25 -2.58 -17.93
CA SER A 405 63.76 -3.14 -16.64
C SER A 405 62.93 -2.09 -15.87
N ARG A 406 61.62 -2.34 -15.67
CA ARG A 406 60.92 -2.59 -14.38
C ARG A 406 61.48 -1.82 -13.18
N LEU A 407 60.74 -1.23 -12.25
CA LEU A 407 59.32 -1.06 -11.89
C LEU A 407 59.38 -0.16 -10.63
N VAL A 408 58.44 0.78 -10.45
CA VAL A 408 57.86 1.23 -9.15
C VAL A 408 58.84 1.84 -8.10
N GLY A 409 58.67 3.02 -7.50
CA GLY A 409 57.57 3.96 -7.40
C GLY A 409 57.80 4.84 -6.15
N ALA A 410 57.78 6.17 -6.34
CA ALA A 410 57.15 7.20 -5.51
C ALA A 410 57.28 7.12 -3.97
N ARG A 411 58.04 8.00 -3.30
CA ARG A 411 57.90 9.45 -3.04
C ARG A 411 57.39 9.70 -1.62
N ASP A 412 58.33 10.13 -0.78
CA ASP A 412 58.12 10.74 0.54
C ASP A 412 57.70 12.22 0.42
N ASP A 413 56.74 12.57 1.29
CA ASP A 413 56.63 13.75 2.16
C ASP A 413 56.86 15.19 1.66
N ALA A 414 55.80 16.01 1.80
CA ALA A 414 55.69 17.11 2.79
C ALA A 414 55.02 18.40 2.27
N GLN A 415 53.89 18.73 2.93
CA GLN A 415 53.44 20.02 3.46
C GLN A 415 53.27 21.28 2.57
N THR A 416 52.04 21.80 2.57
CA THR A 416 51.57 23.20 2.85
C THR A 416 50.09 23.25 2.45
N GLY A 417 49.10 23.81 3.15
CA GLY A 417 49.03 24.73 4.27
C GLY A 417 47.80 25.62 4.03
N GLU A 418 46.58 25.16 4.36
CA GLU A 418 45.36 26.01 4.27
C GLU A 418 44.66 26.15 5.62
N ARG A 419 44.63 27.41 6.06
CA ARG A 419 43.99 27.94 7.26
C ARG A 419 42.46 27.85 7.13
N LYS A 420 41.81 27.21 8.09
CA LYS A 420 40.36 27.36 8.34
C LYS A 420 40.16 28.28 9.56
N PRO A 421 39.22 29.24 9.52
CA PRO A 421 38.92 30.06 10.69
C PRO A 421 38.12 29.26 11.72
N ASN A 422 38.60 29.33 12.97
CA ASN A 422 37.94 28.82 14.17
C ASN A 422 36.62 29.56 14.42
N ILE A 423 35.50 28.83 14.41
CA ILE A 423 34.26 29.28 15.07
C ILE A 423 34.13 28.45 16.34
N LEU A 424 34.30 29.14 17.47
CA LEU A 424 34.02 28.64 18.82
C LEU A 424 32.52 28.35 18.94
N ILE A 425 32.15 27.07 19.01
CA ILE A 425 30.86 26.64 19.54
C ILE A 425 31.06 26.41 21.04
N VAL A 426 30.45 27.27 21.84
CA VAL A 426 30.39 27.14 23.30
C VAL A 426 29.26 26.17 23.63
N ASP A 427 29.59 24.91 23.88
CA ASP A 427 28.67 23.94 24.47
C ASP A 427 28.54 24.23 25.98
N GLN A 428 27.41 24.82 26.38
CA GLN A 428 26.97 24.81 27.78
C GLN A 428 26.08 23.59 28.01
N THR A 429 26.67 22.56 28.61
CA THR A 429 25.93 21.62 29.44
C THR A 429 25.78 22.21 30.83
N PRO A 430 24.65 21.94 31.49
CA PRO A 430 24.82 21.42 32.85
C PRO A 430 24.06 20.11 33.01
N GLY A 431 24.82 19.11 33.46
CA GLY A 431 24.26 17.89 34.03
C GLY A 431 23.56 18.20 35.35
N THR A 432 22.47 17.49 35.60
CA THR A 432 22.08 17.12 36.96
C THR A 432 21.58 15.69 36.92
N ALA A 433 22.45 14.80 37.38
CA ALA A 433 22.11 13.43 37.69
C ALA A 433 21.16 13.42 38.90
N GLN A 434 19.96 12.88 38.72
CA GLN A 434 19.19 12.30 39.81
C GLN A 434 18.87 10.84 39.47
N SER A 435 19.65 9.99 40.13
CA SER A 435 19.39 8.58 40.38
C SER A 435 17.96 8.38 40.91
N TRP A 436 17.15 7.64 40.16
CA TRP A 436 15.95 6.99 40.68
C TRP A 436 16.03 5.51 40.33
N LYS A 437 16.16 4.71 41.39
CA LYS A 437 16.15 3.24 41.40
C LYS A 437 14.88 2.71 40.73
N LEU A 438 15.05 1.81 39.77
CA LEU A 438 14.01 0.87 39.33
C LEU A 438 13.82 -0.21 40.39
N PRO A 439 12.59 -0.64 40.71
CA PRO A 439 12.37 -1.92 41.35
C PRO A 439 12.46 -3.06 40.32
N GLU A 440 13.28 -4.05 40.65
CA GLU A 440 13.29 -5.38 40.04
C GLU A 440 11.92 -6.05 40.21
N GLY A 441 11.46 -6.75 39.16
CA GLY A 441 10.50 -7.83 39.32
C GLY A 441 9.23 -7.73 38.46
N ALA A 442 9.35 -8.03 37.16
CA ALA A 442 8.25 -8.66 36.41
C ALA A 442 8.80 -9.37 35.18
N ARG A 443 8.94 -10.69 35.28
CA ARG A 443 9.05 -11.57 34.12
C ARG A 443 7.67 -11.63 33.46
N SER A 444 7.54 -11.24 32.19
CA SER A 444 6.38 -11.62 31.39
C SER A 444 6.79 -12.02 29.99
N ALA A 445 6.38 -13.24 29.65
CA ALA A 445 6.68 -14.00 28.44
C ALA A 445 6.30 -13.27 27.15
N VAL A 446 7.18 -13.38 26.16
CA VAL A 446 6.90 -13.16 24.75
C VAL A 446 5.98 -14.29 24.28
N ARG A 447 4.77 -13.95 23.82
CA ARG A 447 3.89 -14.87 23.10
C ARG A 447 3.75 -14.36 21.67
N THR A 448 4.41 -15.06 20.77
CA THR A 448 4.26 -14.94 19.32
C THR A 448 2.99 -15.66 18.87
N GLY A 449 2.17 -14.98 18.08
CA GLY A 449 1.07 -15.50 17.27
C GLY A 449 0.39 -14.29 16.62
N GLY A 450 0.30 -14.14 15.30
CA GLY A 450 0.11 -15.16 14.29
C GLY A 450 -1.39 -15.28 13.97
N PHE A 451 -1.97 -14.23 13.39
CA PHE A 451 -2.86 -14.22 12.22
C PHE A 451 -3.24 -12.78 11.88
#